data_AF-A0A7J4PYG7-F1
#
_entry.id   AF-A0A7J4PYG7-F1
#
_cell.length_a   1.000
_cell.length_b   1.000
_cell.length_c   1.000
_cell.angle_alpha   90.00
_cell.angle_beta   90.00
_cell.angle_gamma   90.00
#
_symmetry.space_group_name_H-M   'P 1'
#
loop_
_entity.id
_entity.type
_entity.pdbx_description
1 polymer ?
#
loop_
_entity_poly.entity_id
_entity_poly.type
_entity_poly.pdbx_seq_one_letter_code
_entity_poly.pdbx_strand_id
1 'polypeptide(L)'
;MADCELCGAMKVGVRNVKTGKTEVTACARCIEKMNLGPKETAPGLAKAQSMHSKPSHASAYAAKGKKGKDIMLKTEKELASDFDKRISAARKSKGWNHATLGKRMAETVNIIKSAEAGKRPTDGVLRKFERVLGISLWVVSTEETTTHVDRSSNRGMTLGDYFNDQP
;
A
#
# COMPACT_ATOMS: atom_id res chain seq x y z
N MET A 1 17.52 -17.43 31.16
CA MET A 1 18.18 -17.32 32.48
C MET A 1 19.66 -17.16 32.20
N ALA A 2 20.32 -16.21 32.87
CA ALA A 2 21.72 -15.87 32.61
C ALA A 2 22.53 -16.02 33.91
N ASP A 3 23.83 -15.83 33.80
CA ASP A 3 24.75 -15.98 34.93
C ASP A 3 25.02 -14.61 35.57
N CYS A 4 25.21 -14.60 36.89
CA CYS A 4 25.44 -13.38 37.66
C CYS A 4 26.93 -13.02 37.70
N GLU A 5 27.29 -11.83 37.22
CA GLU A 5 28.69 -11.35 37.17
C GLU A 5 29.24 -10.95 38.55
N LEU A 6 28.38 -10.74 39.55
CA LEU A 6 28.80 -10.35 40.91
C LEU A 6 29.03 -11.53 41.85
N CYS A 7 28.31 -12.64 41.68
CA CYS A 7 28.41 -13.80 42.56
C CYS A 7 28.65 -15.13 41.84
N GLY A 8 28.76 -15.13 40.52
CA GLY A 8 29.00 -16.33 39.71
C GLY A 8 27.84 -17.34 39.69
N ALA A 9 26.67 -16.99 40.27
CA ALA A 9 25.53 -17.89 40.27
C ALA A 9 25.00 -18.11 38.85
N MET A 10 24.93 -19.37 38.43
CA MET A 10 24.46 -19.74 37.10
C MET A 10 22.95 -19.94 37.06
N LYS A 11 22.34 -19.72 35.88
CA LYS A 11 20.89 -19.93 35.63
C LYS A 11 19.96 -19.14 36.57
N VAL A 12 20.30 -17.89 36.88
CA VAL A 12 19.47 -17.02 37.73
C VAL A 12 18.80 -15.90 36.91
N GLY A 13 17.75 -15.30 37.48
CA GLY A 13 17.15 -14.09 36.94
C GLY A 13 18.08 -12.90 37.18
N VAL A 14 18.64 -12.35 36.10
CA VAL A 14 19.56 -11.20 36.16
C VAL A 14 18.91 -9.92 35.66
N ARG A 15 19.35 -8.78 36.20
CA ARG A 15 19.00 -7.44 35.73
C ARG A 15 20.28 -6.64 35.50
N ASN A 16 20.25 -5.73 34.53
CA ASN A 16 21.36 -4.82 34.27
C ASN A 16 21.37 -3.71 35.31
N VAL A 17 22.45 -3.63 36.08
CA VAL A 17 22.66 -2.59 37.08
C VAL A 17 24.00 -1.92 36.86
N LYS A 18 24.08 -0.63 37.19
CA LYS A 18 25.32 0.15 37.03
C LYS A 18 26.12 0.07 38.33
N THR A 19 27.35 -0.42 38.26
CA THR A 19 28.30 -0.40 39.36
C THR A 19 29.45 0.54 38.99
N GLY A 20 29.52 1.72 39.64
CA GLY A 20 30.49 2.75 39.28
C GLY A 20 30.35 3.26 37.84
N LYS A 21 31.35 2.95 36.98
CA LYS A 21 31.40 3.35 35.56
C LYS A 21 31.00 2.23 34.58
N THR A 22 30.80 1.00 35.06
CA THR A 22 30.50 -0.17 34.22
C THR A 22 29.08 -0.68 34.48
N GLU A 23 28.50 -1.33 33.47
CA GLU A 23 27.19 -1.97 33.56
C GLU A 23 27.43 -3.48 33.70
N VAL A 24 26.79 -4.10 34.70
CA VAL A 24 26.94 -5.53 35.02
C VAL A 24 25.58 -6.21 35.17
N THR A 25 25.50 -7.48 34.80
CA THR A 25 24.32 -8.34 34.98
C THR A 25 24.34 -8.98 36.36
N ALA A 26 23.40 -8.59 37.21
CA ALA A 26 23.35 -9.01 38.62
C ALA A 26 22.05 -9.76 38.95
N CYS A 27 22.13 -10.76 39.82
CA CYS A 27 20.94 -11.40 40.38
C CYS A 27 20.29 -10.50 41.46
N ALA A 28 19.01 -10.71 41.75
CA ALA A 28 18.27 -9.92 42.74
C ALA A 28 18.97 -9.84 44.11
N ARG A 29 19.61 -10.94 44.56
CA ARG A 29 20.35 -10.99 45.83
C ARG A 29 21.55 -10.04 45.86
N CYS A 30 22.30 -9.92 44.76
CA CYS A 30 23.44 -9.02 44.66
C CYS A 30 23.01 -7.56 44.57
N ILE A 31 21.90 -7.31 43.87
CA ILE A 31 21.30 -5.98 43.74
C ILE A 31 20.87 -5.45 45.12
N GLU A 32 20.19 -6.29 45.90
CA GLU A 32 19.72 -5.95 47.26
C GLU A 32 20.88 -5.79 48.25
N LYS A 33 21.86 -6.71 48.27
CA LYS A 33 23.01 -6.64 49.19
C LYS A 33 23.89 -5.42 48.95
N MET A 34 24.08 -5.04 47.70
CA MET A 34 24.96 -3.93 47.32
C MET A 34 24.20 -2.61 47.14
N ASN A 35 22.87 -2.61 47.38
CA ASN A 35 21.98 -1.46 47.23
C ASN A 35 22.12 -0.74 45.87
N LEU A 36 22.32 -1.51 44.80
CA LEU A 36 22.40 -0.98 43.43
C LEU A 36 20.97 -0.75 42.93
N GLY A 37 20.50 0.49 42.96
CA GLY A 37 19.20 0.84 42.41
C GLY A 37 19.08 0.45 40.93
N PRO A 38 18.00 -0.23 40.49
CA PRO A 38 17.73 -0.40 39.07
C PRO A 38 17.60 0.98 38.43
N LYS A 39 18.16 1.15 37.23
CA LYS A 39 18.09 2.42 36.48
C LYS A 39 16.62 2.76 36.23
N GLU A 40 16.05 3.64 37.05
CA GLU A 40 14.78 4.29 36.72
C GLU A 40 15.03 5.07 35.43
N THR A 41 14.47 4.55 34.34
CA THR A 41 14.58 5.23 33.06
C THR A 41 13.74 6.49 33.19
N ALA A 42 14.39 7.66 33.19
CA ALA A 42 13.68 8.93 33.32
C ALA A 42 12.49 8.95 32.35
N PRO A 43 11.28 9.38 32.79
CA PRO A 43 10.05 9.30 31.99
C PRO A 43 10.19 9.92 30.58
N GLY A 44 11.06 10.93 30.45
CA GLY A 44 11.39 11.57 29.16
C GLY A 44 12.14 10.67 28.17
N LEU A 45 13.03 9.78 28.64
CA LEU A 45 13.76 8.86 27.76
C LEU A 45 12.87 7.73 27.24
N ALA A 46 11.95 7.21 28.08
CA ALA A 46 10.97 6.21 27.65
C ALA A 46 10.07 6.75 26.52
N LYS A 47 9.68 8.03 26.62
CA LYS A 47 8.88 8.70 25.58
C LYS A 47 9.69 8.91 24.29
N ALA A 48 10.95 9.33 24.39
CA ALA A 48 11.84 9.49 23.23
C ALA A 48 12.13 8.15 22.51
N GLN A 49 12.29 7.06 23.25
CA GLN A 49 12.47 5.71 22.71
C GLN A 49 11.21 5.19 22.00
N SER A 50 10.02 5.49 22.52
CA SER A 50 8.76 5.15 21.85
C SER A 50 8.61 5.87 20.50
N MET A 51 9.09 7.13 20.40
CA MET A 51 9.03 7.92 19.17
C MET A 51 10.08 7.51 18.12
N HIS A 52 11.21 6.93 18.55
CA HIS A 52 12.29 6.48 17.65
C HIS A 52 12.28 4.96 17.40
N SER A 53 11.22 4.26 17.82
CA SER A 53 11.00 2.88 17.41
C SER A 53 10.72 2.83 15.90
N LYS A 54 11.80 2.81 15.10
CA LYS A 54 11.73 2.38 13.70
C LYS A 54 11.10 0.99 13.72
N PRO A 55 10.01 0.73 12.97
CA PRO A 55 9.43 -0.59 12.92
C PRO A 55 10.54 -1.55 12.47
N SER A 56 10.91 -2.48 13.34
CA SER A 56 11.74 -3.62 12.97
C SER A 56 11.10 -4.22 11.71
N HIS A 57 11.90 -4.43 10.66
CA HIS A 57 11.48 -5.13 9.46
C HIS A 57 10.72 -6.40 9.84
N ALA A 58 9.39 -6.29 9.89
CA ALA A 58 8.52 -7.42 10.07
C ALA A 58 8.31 -7.97 8.67
N SER A 59 8.82 -9.18 8.47
CA SER A 59 8.50 -10.08 7.36
C SER A 59 7.07 -9.86 6.83
N ALA A 60 6.92 -9.92 5.50
CA ALA A 60 5.71 -9.60 4.73
C ALA A 60 4.39 -10.28 5.15
N TYR A 61 4.39 -11.18 6.14
CA TYR A 61 3.26 -12.02 6.51
C TYR A 61 2.72 -11.83 7.93
N ALA A 62 3.25 -10.89 8.73
CA ALA A 62 2.84 -10.70 10.14
C ALA A 62 2.18 -9.34 10.44
N ALA A 63 1.53 -8.73 9.45
CA ALA A 63 0.71 -7.54 9.69
C ALA A 63 -0.64 -7.93 10.29
N LYS A 64 -0.70 -8.00 11.63
CA LYS A 64 -1.96 -8.04 12.37
C LYS A 64 -2.71 -6.73 12.07
N GLY A 65 -3.72 -6.85 11.21
CA GLY A 65 -4.41 -5.75 10.54
C GLY A 65 -4.84 -4.63 11.47
N LYS A 66 -4.23 -3.46 11.31
CA LYS A 66 -4.86 -2.19 11.70
C LYS A 66 -5.87 -1.85 10.63
N LYS A 67 -7.16 -1.97 10.96
CA LYS A 67 -8.30 -1.59 10.13
C LYS A 67 -8.07 -0.18 9.55
N GLY A 68 -7.72 -0.09 8.27
CA GLY A 68 -7.53 1.16 7.54
C GLY A 68 -6.20 1.37 6.81
N LYS A 69 -5.20 0.48 6.97
CA LYS A 69 -3.91 0.60 6.24
C LYS A 69 -3.41 -0.72 5.64
N ASP A 70 -4.31 -1.60 5.23
CA ASP A 70 -3.90 -2.72 4.37
C ASP A 70 -3.69 -2.20 2.95
N ILE A 71 -2.41 -2.02 2.60
CA ILE A 71 -1.99 -1.73 1.22
C ILE A 71 -2.36 -2.92 0.32
N MET A 72 -2.34 -4.15 0.84
CA MET A 72 -2.69 -5.37 0.12
C MET A 72 -4.19 -5.52 -0.21
N LEU A 73 -5.07 -4.75 0.45
CA LEU A 73 -6.51 -4.71 0.16
C LEU A 73 -6.91 -3.49 -0.69
N LYS A 74 -5.96 -2.61 -1.00
CA LYS A 74 -6.22 -1.40 -1.75
C LYS A 74 -6.17 -1.74 -3.22
N THR A 75 -7.32 -2.08 -3.80
CA THR A 75 -7.43 -2.29 -5.23
C THR A 75 -6.87 -1.06 -5.94
N GLU A 76 -5.82 -1.26 -6.73
CA GLU A 76 -5.16 -0.20 -7.45
C GLU A 76 -6.20 0.44 -8.37
N LYS A 77 -6.46 1.74 -8.15
CA LYS A 77 -7.38 2.48 -8.99
C LYS A 77 -6.62 2.84 -10.25
N GLU A 78 -7.08 2.34 -11.37
CA GLU A 78 -6.51 2.63 -12.68
C GLU A 78 -7.33 3.70 -13.38
N LEU A 79 -6.70 4.36 -14.35
CA LEU A 79 -7.41 5.31 -15.20
C LEU A 79 -8.30 4.53 -16.15
N ALA A 80 -9.59 4.85 -16.20
CA ALA A 80 -10.51 4.23 -17.14
C ALA A 80 -10.00 4.37 -18.58
N SER A 81 -10.09 3.30 -19.38
CA SER A 81 -9.72 3.30 -20.80
C SER A 81 -10.51 4.34 -21.61
N ASP A 82 -11.78 4.56 -21.26
CA ASP A 82 -12.68 5.55 -21.89
C ASP A 82 -12.66 6.94 -21.24
N PHE A 83 -11.53 7.37 -20.66
CA PHE A 83 -11.45 8.67 -19.97
C PHE A 83 -11.74 9.86 -20.90
N ASP A 84 -11.32 9.78 -22.16
CA ASP A 84 -11.54 10.76 -23.23
C ASP A 84 -13.03 10.98 -23.52
N LYS A 85 -13.77 9.87 -23.67
CA LYS A 85 -15.22 9.89 -23.90
C LYS A 85 -15.96 10.43 -22.68
N ARG A 86 -15.55 10.04 -21.47
CA ARG A 86 -16.15 10.54 -20.22
C ARG A 86 -15.96 12.05 -20.06
N ILE A 87 -14.76 12.57 -20.32
CA ILE A 87 -14.47 14.00 -20.23
C ILE A 87 -15.28 14.78 -21.27
N SER A 88 -15.31 14.31 -22.52
CA SER A 88 -16.03 14.99 -23.60
C SER A 88 -17.55 14.98 -23.38
N ALA A 89 -18.11 13.85 -22.91
CA ALA A 89 -19.52 13.74 -22.55
C ALA A 89 -19.88 14.68 -21.37
N ALA A 90 -19.06 14.70 -20.33
CA ALA A 90 -19.29 15.57 -19.17
C ALA A 90 -19.13 17.07 -19.48
N ARG A 91 -18.24 17.42 -20.42
CA ARG A 91 -18.14 18.80 -20.92
C ARG A 91 -19.40 19.19 -21.70
N LYS A 92 -19.89 18.30 -22.58
CA LYS A 92 -21.11 18.52 -23.37
C LYS A 92 -22.36 18.62 -22.49
N SER A 93 -22.49 17.79 -21.45
CA SER A 93 -23.63 17.83 -20.53
C SER A 93 -23.71 19.15 -19.75
N LYS A 94 -22.56 19.77 -19.45
CA LYS A 94 -22.49 21.09 -18.83
C LYS A 94 -22.57 22.26 -19.82
N GLY A 95 -22.60 21.99 -21.12
CA GLY A 95 -22.64 23.02 -22.17
C GLY A 95 -21.39 23.91 -22.21
N TRP A 96 -20.23 23.40 -21.77
CA TRP A 96 -19.00 24.20 -21.70
C TRP A 96 -18.16 24.12 -22.98
N ASN A 97 -17.64 25.26 -23.42
CA ASN A 97 -16.59 25.32 -24.44
C ASN A 97 -15.22 24.98 -23.81
N HIS A 98 -14.27 24.48 -24.59
CA HIS A 98 -12.92 24.15 -24.12
C HIS A 98 -12.23 25.33 -23.44
N ALA A 99 -12.43 26.56 -23.94
CA ALA A 99 -11.91 27.77 -23.31
C ALA A 99 -12.51 28.02 -21.91
N THR A 100 -13.81 27.77 -21.74
CA THR A 100 -14.48 27.94 -20.44
C THR A 100 -14.06 26.88 -19.43
N LEU A 101 -13.86 25.63 -19.87
CA LEU A 101 -13.33 24.55 -19.04
C LEU A 101 -11.88 24.82 -18.63
N GLY A 102 -11.05 25.33 -19.55
CA GLY A 102 -9.66 25.72 -19.27
C GLY A 102 -9.55 26.79 -18.20
N LYS A 103 -10.38 27.84 -18.31
CA LYS A 103 -10.44 28.91 -17.30
C LYS A 103 -10.83 28.38 -15.91
N ARG A 104 -11.83 27.48 -15.82
CA ARG A 104 -12.29 26.90 -14.54
C ARG A 104 -11.27 25.95 -13.92
N MET A 105 -10.52 25.24 -14.74
CA MET A 105 -9.53 24.26 -14.30
C MET A 105 -8.14 24.89 -14.05
N ALA A 106 -7.94 26.15 -14.44
CA ALA A 106 -6.64 26.82 -14.53
C ALA A 106 -5.65 25.99 -15.37
N GLU A 107 -6.12 25.52 -16.53
CA GLU A 107 -5.34 24.72 -17.47
C GLU A 107 -5.49 25.25 -18.89
N THR A 108 -4.49 24.97 -19.74
CA THR A 108 -4.51 25.44 -21.13
C THR A 108 -5.51 24.67 -21.97
N VAL A 109 -6.06 25.33 -22.99
CA VAL A 109 -7.00 24.72 -23.96
C VAL A 109 -6.35 23.52 -24.67
N ASN A 110 -5.04 23.57 -24.90
CA ASN A 110 -4.29 22.49 -25.54
C ASN A 110 -4.29 21.20 -24.70
N ILE A 111 -4.18 21.32 -23.37
CA ILE A 111 -4.24 20.17 -22.47
C ILE A 111 -5.63 19.52 -22.53
N ILE A 112 -6.69 20.33 -22.56
CA ILE A 112 -8.07 19.82 -22.65
C ILE A 112 -8.29 19.10 -23.98
N LYS A 113 -7.88 19.72 -25.09
CA LYS A 113 -7.98 19.09 -26.42
C LYS A 113 -7.18 17.79 -26.49
N SER A 114 -5.98 17.77 -25.89
CA SER A 114 -5.14 16.57 -25.82
C SER A 114 -5.80 15.46 -24.99
N ALA A 115 -6.43 15.81 -23.86
CA ALA A 115 -7.15 14.87 -23.01
C ALA A 115 -8.38 14.27 -23.73
N GLU A 116 -9.14 15.11 -24.45
CA GLU A 116 -10.27 14.65 -25.26
C GLU A 116 -9.85 13.84 -26.49
N ALA A 117 -8.60 13.98 -26.95
CA ALA A 117 -8.01 13.19 -28.03
C ALA A 117 -7.39 11.85 -27.56
N GLY A 118 -7.51 11.51 -26.27
CA GLY A 118 -6.98 10.26 -25.71
C GLY A 118 -5.50 10.30 -25.31
N LYS A 119 -4.83 11.47 -25.37
CA LYS A 119 -3.49 11.61 -24.78
C LYS A 119 -3.60 11.73 -23.28
N ARG A 120 -3.01 10.78 -22.54
CA ARG A 120 -3.02 10.77 -21.07
C ARG A 120 -2.35 12.04 -20.50
N PRO A 121 -3.08 12.92 -19.79
CA PRO A 121 -2.52 14.07 -19.10
C PRO A 121 -1.83 13.65 -17.79
N THR A 122 -1.23 14.61 -17.09
CA THR A 122 -0.70 14.36 -15.74
C THR A 122 -1.83 14.05 -14.75
N ASP A 123 -1.55 13.20 -13.76
CA ASP A 123 -2.56 12.78 -12.78
C ASP A 123 -3.16 13.97 -11.99
N GLY A 124 -2.40 15.07 -11.85
CA GLY A 124 -2.90 16.31 -11.27
C GLY A 124 -4.05 16.93 -12.09
N VAL A 125 -3.94 16.93 -13.42
CA VAL A 125 -4.99 17.43 -14.32
C VAL A 125 -6.21 16.49 -14.29
N LEU A 126 -6.00 15.18 -14.24
CA LEU A 126 -7.09 14.20 -14.13
C LEU A 126 -7.91 14.41 -12.85
N ARG A 127 -7.25 14.63 -11.70
CA ARG A 127 -7.95 14.99 -10.45
C ARG A 127 -8.73 16.30 -10.53
N LYS A 128 -8.23 17.28 -11.29
CA LYS A 128 -8.96 18.53 -11.54
C LYS A 128 -10.20 18.29 -12.41
N PHE A 129 -10.10 17.45 -13.44
CA PHE A 129 -11.27 17.05 -14.24
C PHE A 129 -12.35 16.40 -13.38
N GLU A 130 -11.99 15.48 -12.49
CA GLU A 130 -12.96 14.85 -11.58
C GLU A 130 -13.67 15.90 -10.70
N ARG A 131 -12.92 16.84 -10.12
CA ARG A 131 -13.49 17.88 -9.27
C ARG A 131 -14.38 18.86 -10.02
N VAL A 132 -13.96 19.29 -11.21
CA VAL A 132 -14.64 20.33 -12.00
C VAL A 132 -15.84 19.77 -12.75
N LEU A 133 -15.72 18.55 -13.30
CA LEU A 133 -16.79 17.89 -14.05
C LEU A 133 -17.70 17.05 -13.15
N GLY A 134 -17.24 16.62 -11.97
CA GLY A 134 -18.02 15.79 -11.04
C GLY A 134 -18.10 14.33 -11.49
N ILE A 135 -17.08 13.84 -12.21
CA ILE A 135 -17.01 12.47 -12.75
C ILE A 135 -15.93 11.67 -12.05
N SER A 136 -16.06 10.34 -12.05
CA SER A 136 -15.00 9.41 -11.64
C SER A 136 -14.24 8.89 -12.86
N LEU A 137 -12.96 9.24 -12.95
CA LEU A 137 -12.03 8.75 -13.97
C LEU A 137 -11.20 7.57 -13.45
N TRP A 138 -10.99 7.51 -12.13
CA TRP A 138 -10.30 6.39 -11.48
C TRP A 138 -11.29 5.25 -11.20
N VAL A 139 -11.15 4.15 -11.94
CA VAL A 139 -11.98 2.96 -11.79
C VAL A 139 -11.13 1.86 -11.16
N VAL A 140 -11.77 1.04 -10.33
CA VAL A 140 -11.13 -0.18 -9.82
C VAL A 140 -10.96 -1.12 -11.01
N SER A 141 -9.72 -1.54 -11.30
CA SER A 141 -9.47 -2.48 -12.39
C SER A 141 -10.25 -3.76 -12.13
N THR A 142 -11.38 -3.92 -12.82
CA THR A 142 -12.04 -5.20 -12.94
C THR A 142 -11.35 -5.87 -14.09
N GLU A 143 -10.65 -6.97 -13.81
CA GLU A 143 -10.06 -7.84 -14.82
C GLU A 143 -11.19 -8.33 -15.74
N GLU A 144 -11.48 -7.57 -16.80
CA GLU A 144 -12.28 -8.06 -17.90
C GLU A 144 -11.42 -9.12 -18.58
N THR A 145 -11.53 -10.37 -18.11
CA THR A 145 -10.88 -11.50 -18.77
C THR A 145 -11.49 -11.59 -20.15
N THR A 146 -10.83 -10.95 -21.13
CA THR A 146 -11.15 -11.09 -22.55
C THR A 146 -10.74 -12.49 -22.97
N THR A 147 -11.54 -13.48 -22.54
CA THR A 147 -11.50 -14.82 -23.11
C THR A 147 -11.91 -14.66 -24.56
N HIS A 148 -10.92 -14.68 -25.45
CA HIS A 148 -11.16 -14.73 -26.88
C HIS A 148 -11.77 -16.11 -27.18
N VAL A 149 -13.10 -16.23 -27.05
CA VAL A 149 -13.81 -17.43 -27.47
C VAL A 149 -13.93 -17.34 -28.98
N ASP A 150 -12.97 -17.92 -29.68
CA ASP A 150 -13.09 -18.19 -31.10
C ASP A 150 -14.29 -19.13 -31.29
N ARG A 151 -15.48 -18.57 -31.50
CA ARG A 151 -16.68 -19.33 -31.88
C ARG A 151 -16.60 -19.70 -33.35
N SER A 152 -15.51 -20.34 -33.76
CA SER A 152 -15.47 -21.05 -35.02
C SER A 152 -16.13 -22.41 -34.82
N SER A 153 -17.47 -22.43 -34.92
CA SER A 153 -18.24 -23.64 -35.15
C SER A 153 -18.05 -24.10 -36.61
N ASN A 154 -16.81 -24.27 -37.03
CA ASN A 154 -16.47 -24.98 -38.26
C ASN A 154 -15.46 -26.06 -37.90
N ARG A 155 -15.95 -27.06 -37.15
CA ARG A 155 -15.22 -28.31 -36.94
C ARG A 155 -15.16 -29.01 -38.30
N GLY A 156 -14.12 -28.71 -39.07
CA GLY A 156 -13.82 -29.47 -40.28
C GLY A 156 -13.72 -30.95 -39.92
N MET A 157 -14.33 -31.81 -40.74
CA MET A 157 -14.25 -33.26 -40.58
C MET A 157 -12.79 -33.67 -40.39
N THR A 158 -12.52 -34.35 -39.29
CA THR A 158 -11.20 -34.94 -39.07
C THR A 158 -11.16 -36.29 -39.77
N LEU A 159 -9.99 -36.76 -40.20
CA LEU A 159 -9.85 -38.11 -40.80
C LEU A 159 -10.41 -39.21 -39.88
N GLY A 160 -10.43 -38.99 -38.56
CA GLY A 160 -11.02 -39.91 -37.58
C GLY A 160 -12.54 -40.03 -37.67
N ASP A 161 -13.24 -38.97 -38.11
CA ASP A 161 -14.69 -39.00 -38.31
C ASP A 161 -15.06 -39.86 -39.53
N TYR A 162 -14.18 -39.96 -40.53
CA TYR A 162 -14.38 -40.77 -41.73
C TYR A 162 -14.36 -42.29 -41.45
N PHE A 163 -13.55 -42.74 -40.49
CA PHE A 163 -13.47 -44.17 -40.15
C PHE A 163 -14.65 -44.66 -39.29
N ASN A 164 -15.39 -43.74 -38.66
CA ASN A 164 -16.53 -44.08 -37.80
C ASN A 164 -17.88 -44.13 -38.55
N ASP A 165 -17.92 -43.74 -39.83
CA ASP A 165 -19.14 -43.62 -40.64
C ASP A 165 -19.31 -44.74 -41.70
N GLN A 166 -18.51 -45.81 -41.65
CA GLN A 166 -18.76 -47.00 -42.47
C GLN A 166 -19.68 -48.00 -41.74
N PRO A 167 -20.74 -48.53 -42.40
CA PRO A 167 -21.62 -49.55 -41.84
C PRO A 167 -20.94 -50.92 -41.68
#